data_AF-A0A6N8YYQ7-F1
#
_entry.id   AF-A0A6N8YYQ7-F1
#
_cell.length_a   1.000
_cell.length_b   1.000
_cell.length_c   1.000
_cell.angle_alpha   90.00
_cell.angle_beta   90.00
_cell.angle_gamma   90.00
#
_symmetry.space_group_name_H-M   'P 1'
#
loop_
_entity.id
_entity.type
_entity.pdbx_description
1 polymer ?
#
loop_
_entity_poly.entity_id
_entity_poly.type
_entity_poly.pdbx_seq_one_letter_code
_entity_poly.pdbx_strand_id
1 'polypeptide(L)'
;MPTVVVMVDRQKAATMAVPRGLILRFPFGRPFGAPGNPQQQRVVLEDALEVLATATEPGKIVASPYRWRREDYGEILRERYGG
;
A
#
# COMPACT_ATOMS: atom_id res chain seq x y z
N MET A 1 -12.46 2.14 15.57
CA MET A 1 -12.08 2.99 14.41
C MET A 1 -11.36 2.12 13.39
N PRO A 2 -11.76 2.11 12.12
CA PRO A 2 -11.02 1.38 11.10
C PRO A 2 -9.84 2.24 10.60
N THR A 3 -8.62 1.74 10.76
CA THR A 3 -7.38 2.43 10.38
C THR A 3 -6.42 1.45 9.73
N VAL A 4 -5.72 1.87 8.69
CA VAL A 4 -4.65 1.12 8.03
C VAL A 4 -3.35 1.93 8.08
N VAL A 5 -2.25 1.28 8.45
CA VAL A 5 -0.91 1.88 8.42
C VAL A 5 -0.23 1.50 7.10
N VAL A 6 0.15 2.50 6.30
CA VAL A 6 0.97 2.30 5.10
C VAL A 6 2.44 2.44 5.46
N MET A 7 3.23 1.39 5.23
CA MET A 7 4.63 1.35 5.69
C MET A 7 5.49 0.43 4.82
N VAL A 8 6.81 0.45 5.04
CA VAL A 8 7.75 -0.34 4.21
C VAL A 8 8.45 -1.47 4.98
N ASP A 9 8.36 -1.47 6.32
CA ASP A 9 9.07 -2.41 7.18
C ASP A 9 8.13 -3.40 7.85
N ARG A 10 8.06 -4.61 7.30
CA ARG A 10 7.18 -5.67 7.82
C ARG A 10 7.49 -6.05 9.26
N GLN A 11 8.76 -6.10 9.65
CA GLN A 11 9.14 -6.53 11.00
C GLN A 11 8.70 -5.50 12.03
N LYS A 12 8.96 -4.21 11.77
CA LYS A 12 8.49 -3.13 12.63
C LYS A 12 6.95 -3.11 12.72
N ALA A 13 6.25 -3.41 11.63
CA ALA A 13 4.78 -3.48 11.61
C ALA A 13 4.24 -4.47 12.64
N ALA A 14 4.85 -5.67 12.65
CA ALA A 14 4.50 -6.73 13.58
C ALA A 14 4.88 -6.36 15.02
N THR A 15 6.07 -5.79 15.24
CA THR A 15 6.52 -5.35 16.58
C THR A 15 5.62 -4.26 17.17
N MET A 16 5.13 -3.32 16.35
CA MET A 16 4.23 -2.25 16.80
C MET A 16 2.77 -2.70 16.96
N ALA A 17 2.44 -3.96 16.61
CA ALA A 17 1.08 -4.49 16.62
C ALA A 17 0.08 -3.55 15.91
N VAL A 18 0.43 -3.11 14.69
CA VAL A 18 -0.42 -2.19 13.93
C VAL A 18 -1.83 -2.79 13.73
N PRO A 19 -2.90 -1.99 13.82
CA PRO A 19 -4.27 -2.51 13.78
C PRO A 19 -4.60 -3.20 12.44
N ARG A 20 -4.06 -2.67 11.33
CA ARG A 20 -3.99 -3.25 9.98
C ARG A 20 -2.83 -2.57 9.25
N GLY A 21 -2.15 -3.27 8.35
CA GLY A 21 -1.00 -2.73 7.64
C GLY A 21 -0.97 -3.07 6.16
N LEU A 22 -0.60 -2.09 5.34
CA LEU A 22 -0.16 -2.29 3.95
C LEU A 22 1.36 -2.10 3.88
N ILE A 23 2.08 -3.15 3.52
CA ILE A 23 3.55 -3.15 3.41
C ILE A 23 3.96 -2.98 1.95
N LEU A 24 4.73 -1.93 1.66
CA LEU A 24 5.32 -1.70 0.34
C LEU A 24 6.80 -2.04 0.31
N ARG A 25 7.27 -2.59 -0.80
CA ARG A 25 8.70 -2.90 -1.02
C ARG A 25 9.43 -1.69 -1.61
N PHE A 26 9.25 -0.53 -0.98
CA PHE A 26 9.84 0.75 -1.37
C PHE A 26 10.97 1.17 -0.42
N PRO A 27 11.80 2.17 -0.78
CA PRO A 27 12.82 2.70 0.12
C PRO A 27 12.20 3.28 1.40
N PHE A 28 12.95 3.21 2.49
CA PHE A 28 12.55 3.80 3.76
C PHE A 28 12.22 5.29 3.63
N GLY A 29 11.14 5.73 4.29
CA GLY A 29 10.62 7.09 4.20
C GLY A 29 9.84 7.41 2.93
N ARG A 30 9.57 6.43 2.05
CA ARG A 30 8.82 6.63 0.79
C ARG A 30 7.60 5.69 0.67
N PRO A 31 6.68 5.68 1.66
CA PRO A 31 5.56 4.73 1.69
C PRO A 31 4.50 4.98 0.60
N PHE A 32 4.55 6.09 -0.13
CA PHE A 32 3.63 6.39 -1.24
C PHE A 32 4.31 6.39 -2.61
N GLY A 33 5.57 5.97 -2.70
CA GLY A 33 6.26 5.89 -3.98
C GLY A 33 7.22 7.03 -4.27
N ALA A 34 7.56 7.18 -5.55
CA ALA A 34 8.48 8.18 -6.07
C ALA A 34 7.86 9.59 -6.03
N PRO A 35 8.67 10.62 -5.75
CA PRO A 35 8.21 12.00 -5.88
C PRO A 35 7.83 12.27 -7.33
N GLY A 36 6.76 13.06 -7.53
CA GLY A 36 6.26 13.41 -8.86
C GLY A 36 5.53 12.28 -9.60
N ASN A 37 5.23 11.15 -8.94
CA ASN A 37 4.45 10.07 -9.54
C ASN A 37 3.04 9.96 -8.91
N PRO A 38 2.08 10.80 -9.33
CA PRO A 38 0.73 10.79 -8.75
C PRO A 38 -0.05 9.50 -9.02
N GLN A 39 0.22 8.81 -10.14
CA GLN A 39 -0.41 7.54 -10.46
C GLN A 39 -0.01 6.46 -9.45
N GLN A 40 1.29 6.38 -9.12
CA GLN A 40 1.78 5.48 -8.08
C GLN A 40 1.15 5.78 -6.72
N GLN A 41 1.10 7.05 -6.34
CA GLN A 41 0.53 7.48 -5.06
C GLN A 41 -0.96 7.12 -4.97
N ARG A 42 -1.69 7.31 -6.08
CA ARG A 42 -3.10 6.93 -6.19
C ARG A 42 -3.30 5.42 -6.04
N VAL A 43 -2.53 4.61 -6.75
CA VAL A 43 -2.60 3.15 -6.64
C VAL A 43 -2.37 2.69 -5.19
N VAL A 44 -1.33 3.22 -4.53
CA VAL A 44 -1.05 2.90 -3.12
C VAL A 44 -2.18 3.33 -2.19
N LEU A 45 -2.77 4.50 -2.43
CA LEU A 45 -3.90 4.98 -1.64
C LEU A 45 -5.12 4.07 -1.80
N GLU A 46 -5.44 3.69 -3.04
CA GLU A 46 -6.54 2.77 -3.36
C GLU A 46 -6.33 1.41 -2.70
N ASP A 47 -5.11 0.85 -2.74
CA ASP A 47 -4.78 -0.41 -2.05
C ASP A 47 -4.98 -0.29 -0.53
N ALA A 48 -4.57 0.83 0.06
CA ALA A 48 -4.76 1.05 1.49
C ALA A 48 -6.25 1.14 1.87
N LEU A 49 -7.07 1.76 1.02
CA LEU A 49 -8.52 1.80 1.18
C LEU A 49 -9.17 0.44 0.96
N GLU A 50 -8.67 -0.37 0.02
CA GLU A 50 -9.12 -1.74 -0.16
C GLU A 50 -8.82 -2.60 1.07
N VAL A 51 -7.61 -2.49 1.65
CA VAL A 51 -7.29 -3.15 2.92
C VAL A 51 -8.20 -2.65 4.04
N LEU A 52 -8.51 -1.36 4.10
CA LEU A 52 -9.42 -0.80 5.09
C LEU A 52 -10.82 -1.42 4.99
N ALA A 53 -11.32 -1.62 3.77
CA ALA A 53 -12.63 -2.16 3.48
C ALA A 53 -12.72 -3.68 3.67
N THR A 54 -11.65 -4.42 3.37
CA THR A 54 -11.69 -5.89 3.29
C THR A 54 -11.05 -6.61 4.47
N ALA A 55 -10.08 -5.99 5.16
CA ALA A 55 -9.44 -6.62 6.31
C ALA A 55 -10.33 -6.53 7.56
N THR A 56 -11.04 -7.62 7.85
CA THR A 56 -11.94 -7.75 9.01
C THR A 56 -11.24 -8.23 10.27
N GLU A 57 -10.07 -8.85 10.13
CA GLU A 57 -9.25 -9.35 11.24
C GLU A 57 -8.32 -8.25 11.80
N PRO A 58 -8.30 -8.03 13.13
CA PRO A 58 -7.29 -7.20 13.76
C PRO A 58 -5.87 -7.71 13.46
N GLY A 59 -4.93 -6.79 13.26
CA GLY A 59 -3.52 -7.11 13.00
C GLY A 59 -3.24 -7.60 11.58
N LYS A 60 -4.22 -7.58 10.65
CA LYS A 60 -3.99 -8.03 9.28
C LYS A 60 -2.92 -7.19 8.59
N ILE A 61 -1.88 -7.84 8.09
CA ILE A 61 -0.81 -7.22 7.32
C ILE A 61 -0.85 -7.79 5.89
N VAL A 62 -1.02 -6.89 4.92
CA VAL A 62 -1.01 -7.20 3.48
C VAL A 62 0.28 -6.66 2.89
N ALA A 63 0.94 -7.46 2.05
CA ALA A 63 2.11 -7.00 1.30
C ALA A 63 1.69 -6.64 -0.12
N SER A 64 2.03 -5.43 -0.56
CA SER A 64 1.82 -5.00 -1.93
C SER A 64 2.72 -5.77 -2.91
N PRO A 65 2.25 -6.05 -4.13
CA PRO A 65 3.05 -6.71 -5.15
C PRO A 65 4.14 -5.81 -5.74
N TYR A 66 4.03 -4.48 -5.59
CA TYR A 66 4.86 -3.53 -6.31
C TYR A 66 6.31 -3.47 -5.84
N ARG A 67 7.22 -3.30 -6.80
CA ARG A 67 8.62 -2.99 -6.53
C ARG A 67 8.97 -1.56 -6.93
N TRP A 68 9.91 -0.97 -6.20
CA TRP A 68 10.34 0.40 -6.44
C TRP A 68 10.79 0.64 -7.89
N ARG A 69 10.10 1.56 -8.59
CA ARG A 69 10.37 1.95 -9.98
C ARG A 69 10.38 0.77 -10.98
N ARG A 70 9.50 -0.21 -10.79
CA ARG A 70 9.37 -1.38 -11.69
C ARG A 70 7.98 -1.59 -12.27
N GLU A 71 7.04 -0.69 -11.96
CA GLU A 71 5.64 -0.83 -12.36
C GLU A 71 5.23 0.33 -13.27
N ASP A 72 4.33 0.06 -14.21
CA ASP A 72 3.55 1.09 -14.90
C ASP A 72 2.23 1.33 -14.15
N TYR A 73 2.22 2.35 -13.29
CA TYR A 73 1.04 2.69 -12.51
C TYR A 73 -0.10 3.29 -13.34
N GLY A 74 0.19 3.82 -14.53
CA GLY A 74 -0.82 4.30 -15.45
C GLY A 74 -1.56 3.14 -16.13
N GLU A 75 -0.86 2.06 -16.45
CA GLU A 75 -1.46 0.80 -16.91
C GLU A 75 -2.33 0.16 -15.82
N ILE A 76 -1.82 0.03 -14.59
CA ILE A 76 -2.59 -0.51 -13.45
C ILE A 76 -3.91 0.25 -13.26
N LEU A 77 -3.89 1.58 -13.31
CA LEU A 77 -5.11 2.38 -13.18
C LEU A 77 -6.05 2.21 -14.38
N ARG A 78 -5.52 2.08 -15.60
CA ARG A 78 -6.33 1.78 -16.78
C ARG A 78 -6.98 0.42 -16.68
N GLU A 79 -6.30 -0.59 -16.16
CA GLU A 79 -6.89 -1.92 -15.95
C GLU A 79 -8.00 -1.90 -14.89
N ARG A 80 -7.84 -1.11 -13.81
CA ARG A 80 -8.85 -0.97 -12.75
C ARG A 80 -10.14 -0.30 -13.21
N TYR A 81 -10.06 0.66 -14.13
CA TYR A 81 -11.17 1.57 -14.47
C TYR A 81 -11.55 1.60 -15.96
N GLY A 82 -10.81 0.92 -16.82
CA GLY A 82 -10.98 0.95 -18.27
C GLY A 82 -12.01 -0.02 -18.84
N GLY A 83 -12.93 -0.51 -18.00
CA GLY A 83 -14.09 -1.32 -18.39
C GLY A 83 -15.34 -0.48 -18.60
#